data_AF-A0A973NXG3-F1
#
_entry.id   AF-A0A973NXG3-F1
#
_cell.length_a   1.000
_cell.length_b   1.000
_cell.length_c   1.000
_cell.angle_alpha   90.00
_cell.angle_beta   90.00
_cell.angle_gamma   90.00
#
_symmetry.space_group_name_H-M   'P 1'
#
loop_
_entity.id
_entity.type
_entity.pdbx_description
1 polymer ?
#
loop_
_entity_poly.entity_id
_entity_poly.type
_entity_poly.pdbx_seq_one_letter_code
_entity_poly.pdbx_strand_id
1 'polypeptide(L)'
;RPTAYTPAARQLGLLGIEPRVEVVVESFQSVPFLIAGTDRVALVQERLARRFQGTARVRTLLPPFEPVPLTEAMWWHPIHARDAGHAWLRDLMARVGASVEER
;
A
#
# COMPACT_ATOMS: atom_id res chain seq x y z
N ARG A 1 -11.48 11.82 16.90
CA ARG A 1 -11.21 12.13 15.47
C ARG A 1 -10.63 10.87 14.85
N PRO A 2 -11.13 10.35 13.73
CA PRO A 2 -10.53 9.20 13.07
C PRO A 2 -9.13 9.58 12.60
N THR A 3 -8.08 8.95 13.12
CA THR A 3 -6.71 9.20 12.68
C THR A 3 -6.05 7.87 12.37
N ALA A 4 -5.93 7.55 11.08
CA ALA A 4 -5.00 6.53 10.63
C ALA A 4 -3.63 7.19 10.48
N TYR A 5 -2.65 6.77 11.29
CA TYR A 5 -1.27 7.24 11.13
C TYR A 5 -0.57 6.36 10.09
N THR A 6 -0.58 6.81 8.84
CA THR A 6 0.11 6.11 7.74
C THR A 6 1.35 6.89 7.31
N PRO A 7 2.38 6.24 6.74
CA PRO A 7 3.53 6.93 6.16
C PRO A 7 3.12 7.99 5.12
N ALA A 8 2.09 7.69 4.34
CA ALA A 8 1.46 8.62 3.40
C ALA A 8 0.91 9.88 4.09
N ALA A 9 0.13 9.72 5.16
CA ALA A 9 -0.41 10.86 5.92
C ALA A 9 0.71 11.71 6.51
N ARG A 10 1.77 11.08 7.03
CA ARG A 10 2.95 11.78 7.52
C ARG A 10 3.64 12.60 6.42
N GLN A 11 3.80 12.03 5.22
CA GLN A 11 4.40 12.73 4.08
C GLN A 11 3.57 13.95 3.67
N LEU A 12 2.24 13.82 3.60
CA LEU A 12 1.34 14.94 3.31
C LEU A 12 1.52 16.07 4.34
N GLY A 13 1.61 15.74 5.63
CA GLY A 13 1.89 16.72 6.69
C GLY A 13 3.23 17.43 6.51
N LEU A 14 4.29 16.72 6.08
CA LEU A 14 5.59 17.34 5.76
C LEU A 14 5.53 18.29 4.56
N LEU A 15 4.58 18.09 3.64
CA LEU A 15 4.30 18.98 2.51
C LEU A 15 3.34 20.13 2.88
N GLY A 16 2.93 20.24 4.15
CA GLY A 16 1.96 21.25 4.60
C GLY A 16 0.51 20.96 4.18
N ILE A 17 0.22 19.73 3.73
CA ILE A 17 -1.12 19.30 3.34
C ILE A 17 -1.74 18.55 4.51
N GLU A 18 -2.86 19.08 5.04
CA GLU A 18 -3.63 18.43 6.10
C GLU A 18 -4.90 17.78 5.49
N PRO A 19 -4.97 16.45 5.36
CA PRO A 19 -6.12 15.79 4.75
C PRO A 19 -7.36 15.87 5.64
N ARG A 20 -8.52 16.17 5.06
CA ARG A 20 -9.81 16.03 5.74
C ARG A 20 -10.21 14.55 5.78
N VAL A 21 -9.93 13.87 6.90
CA VAL A 21 -10.27 12.45 7.07
C VAL A 21 -11.78 12.29 7.30
N GLU A 22 -12.50 11.81 6.27
CA GLU A 22 -13.92 11.48 6.36
C GLU A 22 -14.19 10.04 6.81
N VAL A 23 -13.35 9.10 6.40
CA VAL A 23 -13.52 7.66 6.66
C VAL A 23 -12.16 7.03 6.96
N VAL A 24 -12.11 6.13 7.94
CA VAL A 24 -10.97 5.25 8.21
C VAL A 24 -11.43 3.82 7.94
N VAL A 25 -10.60 3.05 7.22
CA VAL A 25 -10.87 1.66 6.85
C VAL A 25 -9.83 0.74 7.44
N GLU A 26 -10.22 -0.50 7.74
CA GLU A 26 -9.30 -1.54 8.23
C GLU A 26 -8.73 -2.41 7.10
N SER A 27 -9.28 -2.31 5.89
CA SER A 27 -8.81 -3.04 4.72
C SER A 27 -8.77 -2.14 3.51
N PHE A 28 -7.68 -2.22 2.75
CA PHE A 28 -7.57 -1.51 1.48
C PHE A 28 -8.61 -1.96 0.44
N GLN A 29 -9.13 -3.18 0.54
CA GLN A 29 -10.09 -3.71 -0.44
C GLN A 29 -11.43 -2.98 -0.44
N SER A 30 -11.81 -2.32 0.66
CA SER A 30 -13.06 -1.56 0.74
C SER A 30 -12.95 -0.15 0.15
N VAL A 31 -11.73 0.38 -0.01
CA VAL A 31 -11.45 1.73 -0.51
C VAL A 31 -12.20 2.09 -1.80
N PRO A 32 -12.16 1.29 -2.89
CA PRO A 32 -12.80 1.68 -4.15
C PRO A 32 -14.33 1.84 -4.02
N PHE A 33 -14.97 1.04 -3.16
CA PHE A 33 -16.42 1.09 -2.95
C PHE A 33 -16.85 2.27 -2.07
N LEU A 34 -15.98 2.75 -1.20
CA LEU A 34 -16.23 3.92 -0.34
C LEU A 34 -15.94 5.26 -1.03
N ILE A 35 -15.20 5.22 -2.14
CA ILE A 35 -14.93 6.36 -3.02
C ILE A 35 -16.00 6.49 -4.10
N ALA A 36 -16.43 5.39 -4.72
CA ALA A 36 -17.34 5.43 -5.86
C ALA A 36 -18.61 6.23 -5.56
N GLY A 37 -18.94 7.18 -6.44
CA GLY A 37 -20.10 8.06 -6.27
C GLY A 37 -19.93 9.19 -5.25
N THR A 38 -18.69 9.49 -4.83
CA THR A 38 -18.35 10.58 -3.90
C THR A 38 -17.18 11.42 -4.42
N ASP A 39 -16.92 12.56 -3.78
CA ASP A 39 -15.74 13.40 -4.04
C ASP A 39 -14.52 13.01 -3.19
N ARG A 40 -14.53 11.82 -2.59
CA ARG A 40 -13.43 11.31 -1.76
C ARG A 40 -12.28 10.85 -2.63
N VAL A 41 -11.08 10.94 -2.07
CA VAL A 41 -9.86 10.40 -2.66
C VAL A 41 -9.11 9.59 -1.62
N ALA A 42 -8.31 8.63 -2.08
CA ALA A 42 -7.39 7.89 -1.23
C ALA A 42 -6.04 7.76 -1.95
N LEU A 43 -4.97 7.83 -1.16
CA LEU A 43 -3.63 7.46 -1.61
C LEU A 43 -3.40 6.00 -1.24
N VAL A 44 -3.12 5.16 -2.24
CA VAL A 44 -2.90 3.72 -2.08
C VAL A 44 -1.66 3.30 -2.89
N GLN A 45 -1.16 2.10 -2.62
CA GLN A 45 -0.06 1.50 -3.38
C GLN A 45 -0.43 1.34 -4.86
N GLU A 46 0.50 1.64 -5.76
CA GLU A 46 0.25 1.64 -7.21
C GLU A 46 -0.29 0.30 -7.72
N ARG A 47 0.36 -0.81 -7.35
CA ARG A 47 -0.06 -2.17 -7.75
C ARG A 47 -1.48 -2.52 -7.28
N LEU A 48 -1.89 -1.98 -6.14
CA LEU A 48 -3.25 -2.14 -5.63
C LEU A 48 -4.23 -1.25 -6.40
N ALA A 49 -3.87 0.00 -6.70
CA ALA A 49 -4.67 0.89 -7.51
C ALA A 49 -4.98 0.29 -8.89
N ARG A 50 -3.99 -0.37 -9.52
CA ARG A 50 -4.16 -1.10 -10.79
C ARG A 50 -5.19 -2.23 -10.66
N ARG A 51 -5.22 -2.95 -9.52
CA ARG A 51 -6.21 -4.01 -9.26
C ARG A 51 -7.62 -3.49 -9.02
N PHE A 52 -7.78 -2.22 -8.64
CA PHE A 52 -9.11 -1.61 -8.50
C PHE A 52 -9.79 -1.30 -9.83
N GLN A 53 -9.05 -1.30 -10.94
CA GLN A 53 -9.63 -1.10 -12.27
C GLN A 53 -10.70 -2.18 -12.53
N GLY A 54 -11.92 -1.74 -12.86
CA GLY A 54 -13.07 -2.63 -13.07
C GLY A 54 -13.75 -3.13 -11.79
N THR A 55 -13.18 -2.91 -10.60
CA THR A 55 -13.81 -3.31 -9.33
C THR A 55 -14.93 -2.36 -8.90
N ALA A 56 -14.73 -1.06 -9.10
CA ALA A 56 -15.74 -0.02 -8.87
C ALA A 56 -15.57 1.13 -9.88
N ARG A 57 -16.54 2.05 -9.94
CA ARG A 57 -16.47 3.25 -10.78
C ARG A 57 -15.53 4.31 -10.17
N VAL A 58 -14.24 4.00 -10.17
CA VAL A 58 -13.16 4.88 -9.70
C VAL A 58 -12.11 5.08 -10.78
N ARG A 59 -11.35 6.17 -10.71
CA ARG A 59 -10.18 6.41 -11.57
C ARG A 59 -8.91 6.43 -10.74
N THR A 60 -7.82 5.95 -11.31
CA THR A 60 -6.49 6.06 -10.73
C THR A 60 -5.78 7.27 -11.32
N LEU A 61 -5.13 8.06 -10.48
CA LEU A 61 -4.34 9.23 -10.86
C LEU A 61 -2.98 9.14 -10.16
N LEU A 62 -1.95 9.72 -10.77
CA LEU A 62 -0.69 9.94 -10.07
C LEU A 62 -0.88 11.03 -9.01
N PRO A 63 -0.27 10.88 -7.82
CA PRO A 63 -0.28 11.95 -6.83
C PRO A 63 0.46 13.18 -7.37
N PRO A 64 0.07 14.41 -6.99
CA PRO A 64 0.73 15.64 -7.42
C PRO A 64 2.03 15.93 -6.67
N PHE A 65 2.71 14.89 -6.18
CA PHE A 65 3.96 14.94 -5.44
C PHE A 65 4.67 13.59 -5.60
N GLU A 66 5.97 13.54 -5.34
CA GLU A 66 6.75 12.31 -5.40
C GLU A 66 6.50 11.47 -4.13
N PRO A 67 5.78 10.34 -4.20
CA PRO A 67 5.51 9.53 -3.02
C PRO A 67 6.78 8.80 -2.55
N VAL A 68 6.96 8.65 -1.23
CA VAL A 68 8.05 7.82 -0.71
C VAL A 68 7.84 6.37 -1.19
N PRO A 69 8.87 5.71 -1.78
CA PRO A 69 8.76 4.34 -2.24
C PRO A 69 8.34 3.39 -1.13
N LEU A 70 7.46 2.46 -1.45
CA LEU A 70 7.11 1.35 -0.55
C LEU A 70 8.06 0.18 -0.79
N THR A 71 8.87 -0.16 0.21
CA THR A 71 9.71 -1.35 0.21
C THR A 71 8.99 -2.50 0.91
N GLU A 72 8.67 -3.56 0.17
CA GLU A 72 8.17 -4.81 0.73
C GLU A 72 9.37 -5.67 1.17
N ALA A 73 9.41 -6.08 2.44
CA ALA A 73 10.52 -6.86 3.00
C ALA A 73 10.03 -8.04 3.82
N MET A 74 10.73 -9.17 3.71
CA MET A 74 10.52 -10.33 4.57
C MET A 74 11.43 -10.20 5.79
N TRP A 75 10.82 -10.16 6.98
CA TRP A 75 11.55 -10.11 8.26
C TRP A 75 11.45 -11.47 8.95
N TRP A 76 12.53 -11.89 9.60
CA TRP A 76 12.54 -13.13 10.39
C TRP A 76 13.42 -12.97 11.62
N HIS A 77 13.11 -13.76 12.66
CA HIS A 77 13.94 -13.82 13.85
C HIS A 77 15.25 -14.58 13.54
N PRO A 78 16.42 -14.11 14.03
CA PRO A 78 17.71 -14.76 13.75
C PRO A 78 17.79 -16.25 14.11
N ILE A 79 16.95 -16.72 15.05
CA ILE A 79 16.85 -18.14 15.42
C ILE A 79 16.53 -19.05 14.23
N HIS A 80 15.80 -18.53 13.23
CA HIS A 80 15.43 -19.28 12.02
C HIS A 80 16.45 -19.12 10.88
N ALA A 81 17.60 -18.49 11.13
CA ALA A 81 18.60 -18.27 10.09
C ALA A 81 19.10 -19.58 9.46
N ARG A 82 19.29 -20.61 10.29
CA ARG A 82 19.84 -21.92 9.90
C ARG A 82 18.78 -23.00 9.67
N ASP A 83 17.50 -22.68 9.85
CA ASP A 83 16.44 -23.64 9.56
C ASP A 83 16.31 -23.82 8.04
N ALA A 84 16.38 -25.07 7.57
CA ALA A 84 16.39 -25.37 6.14
C ALA A 84 15.06 -25.02 5.45
N GLY A 85 13.92 -25.26 6.12
CA GLY A 85 12.61 -24.91 5.60
C GLY A 85 12.43 -23.40 5.48
N HIS A 86 12.88 -22.66 6.49
CA HIS A 86 12.86 -21.20 6.48
C HIS A 86 13.83 -20.62 5.44
N ALA A 87 15.01 -21.23 5.24
CA ALA A 87 15.94 -20.81 4.19
C ALA A 87 15.31 -20.98 2.80
N TRP A 88 14.72 -22.15 2.53
CA TRP A 88 13.99 -22.39 1.28
C TRP A 88 12.85 -21.38 1.06
N LEU A 89 12.06 -21.07 2.11
CA LEU A 89 10.96 -20.12 2.00
C LEU A 89 11.46 -18.71 1.69
N ARG A 90 12.54 -18.25 2.34
CA ARG A 90 13.14 -16.93 2.04
C ARG A 90 13.59 -16.83 0.61
N ASP A 91 14.27 -17.86 0.11
CA ASP A 91 14.71 -17.94 -1.28
C ASP A 91 13.52 -17.93 -2.25
N LEU A 92 12.46 -18.68 -1.94
CA LEU A 92 11.23 -18.66 -2.73
C LEU A 92 10.59 -17.28 -2.76
N MET A 93 10.42 -16.65 -1.60
CA MET A 93 9.84 -15.31 -1.47
C MET A 93 10.68 -14.27 -2.22
N ALA A 94 12.01 -14.34 -2.15
CA ALA A 94 12.89 -13.44 -2.90
C ALA A 94 12.74 -13.61 -4.42
N ARG A 95 12.70 -14.85 -4.93
CA ARG A 95 12.48 -15.12 -6.36
C ARG A 95 11.12 -14.63 -6.83
N VAL A 96 10.06 -14.92 -6.07
CA VAL A 96 8.70 -14.48 -6.43
C VAL A 96 8.58 -12.96 -6.35
N GLY A 97 9.16 -12.34 -5.32
CA GLY A 97 9.20 -10.88 -5.15
C GLY A 97 9.82 -10.19 -6.37
N ALA A 98 10.98 -10.66 -6.83
CA ALA A 98 11.63 -10.11 -8.02
C ALA A 98 10.74 -10.20 -9.28
N SER A 99 10.05 -11.33 -9.50
CA SER A 99 9.15 -11.50 -10.65
C SER A 99 7.92 -10.58 -10.64
N VAL A 100 7.61 -10.04 -9.46
CA VAL A 100 6.46 -9.17 -9.22
C VAL A 100 6.85 -7.69 -9.35
N GLU A 101 8.14 -7.37 -9.23
CA GLU A 101 8.72 -6.04 -9.42
C GLU A 101 8.94 -5.73 -10.92
N GLU A 102 9.15 -6.76 -11.74
CA GLU A 102 9.30 -6.67 -13.20
C GLU A 102 7.97 -6.46 -13.98
N ARG A 103 6.82 -6.47 -13.30
CA ARG A 103 5.47 -6.39 -13.90
C ARG A 103 4.76 -5.09 -13.55
#